data_AF-A0A485B492-F1
#
_entry.id   AF-A0A485B492-F1
#
_cell.length_a   1.000
_cell.length_b   1.000
_cell.length_c   1.000
_cell.angle_alpha   90.00
_cell.angle_beta   90.00
_cell.angle_gamma   90.00
#
_symmetry.space_group_name_H-M   'P 1'
#
loop_
_entity.id
_entity.type
_entity.pdbx_description
1 polymer ?
#
loop_
_entity_poly.entity_id
_entity_poly.type
_entity_poly.pdbx_seq_one_letter_code
_entity_poly.pdbx_strand_id
1 'polypeptide(L)'
;MTFSIAKAEQELQTRRAALNPRWYPRYHLAPRAGWMNDPNGLVWFDGWYHAFYQHHPYSTKWGPMHWGHARSQDLVHWEHLPVALAPEGPEDKDGCFSGSAVVDGDTLALIYTGHKFHGDPGSDDNLYQVQCLGDQPGRYSL
;
A
#
# COMPACT_ATOMS: atom_id res chain seq x y z
N MET A 1 5.41 16.92 5.07
CA MET A 1 6.41 16.31 4.17
C MET A 1 5.65 15.73 2.99
N THR A 2 6.15 15.87 1.77
CA THR A 2 5.50 15.26 0.60
C THR A 2 5.96 13.80 0.48
N PHE A 3 5.02 12.87 0.63
CA PHE A 3 5.25 11.45 0.40
C PHE A 3 5.32 11.17 -1.10
N SER A 4 6.00 10.09 -1.48
CA SER A 4 5.89 9.58 -2.84
C SER A 4 6.30 8.11 -2.92
N ILE A 5 5.86 7.43 -3.97
CA ILE A 5 6.26 6.03 -4.25
C ILE A 5 7.80 5.92 -4.31
N ALA A 6 8.48 6.84 -5.02
CA ALA A 6 9.94 6.80 -5.16
C ALA A 6 10.67 6.90 -3.80
N LYS A 7 10.20 7.77 -2.90
CA LYS A 7 10.77 7.90 -1.55
C LYS A 7 10.51 6.67 -0.70
N ALA A 8 9.30 6.10 -0.79
CA ALA A 8 8.96 4.86 -0.10
C ALA A 8 9.87 3.70 -0.55
N GLU A 9 10.11 3.55 -1.85
CA GLU A 9 10.98 2.51 -2.41
C GLU A 9 12.44 2.67 -1.96
N GLN A 10 12.97 3.89 -1.97
CA GLN A 10 14.32 4.17 -1.49
C GLN A 10 14.49 3.81 -0.01
N GLU A 11 13.49 4.15 0.81
CA GLU A 11 13.50 3.82 2.24
C GLU A 11 13.43 2.31 2.47
N LEU A 12 12.55 1.61 1.73
CA LEU A 12 12.39 0.17 1.84
C LEU A 12 13.67 -0.58 1.50
N GLN A 13 14.42 -0.14 0.49
CA GLN A 13 15.72 -0.71 0.15
C GLN A 13 16.70 -0.61 1.33
N THR A 14 16.80 0.58 1.92
CA THR A 14 17.71 0.86 3.04
C THR A 14 17.33 0.03 4.27
N ARG A 15 16.05 0.01 4.64
CA ARG A 15 15.56 -0.72 5.82
C ARG A 15 15.61 -2.23 5.65
N ARG A 16 15.36 -2.74 4.44
CA ARG A 16 15.48 -4.18 4.16
C ARG A 16 16.91 -4.65 4.39
N ALA A 17 17.89 -3.88 3.95
CA ALA A 17 19.31 -4.21 4.15
C ALA A 17 19.72 -4.22 5.63
N ALA A 18 19.11 -3.37 6.45
CA ALA A 18 19.38 -3.28 7.88
C ALA A 18 18.50 -4.21 8.76
N LEU A 19 17.58 -4.97 8.16
CA LEU A 19 16.61 -5.77 8.90
C LEU A 19 17.29 -6.93 9.64
N ASN A 20 16.95 -7.11 10.93
CA ASN A 20 17.28 -8.33 11.66
C ASN A 20 16.25 -9.43 11.35
N PRO A 21 16.65 -10.56 10.72
CA PRO A 21 15.70 -11.57 10.24
C PRO A 21 15.23 -12.55 11.33
N ARG A 22 15.66 -12.42 12.60
CA ARG A 22 15.38 -13.38 13.68
C ARG A 22 13.91 -13.81 13.78
N TRP A 23 12.98 -12.88 13.55
CA TRP A 23 11.52 -13.13 13.60
C TRP A 23 10.80 -12.78 12.31
N TYR A 24 11.53 -12.51 11.23
CA TYR A 24 10.91 -12.24 9.95
C TYR A 24 10.26 -13.54 9.43
N PRO A 25 8.97 -13.53 9.05
CA PRO A 25 8.30 -14.74 8.63
C PRO A 25 8.90 -15.29 7.34
N ARG A 26 8.94 -16.62 7.22
CA ARG A 26 9.47 -17.31 6.04
C ARG A 26 8.40 -17.80 5.07
N TYR A 27 7.14 -17.85 5.51
CA TYR A 27 6.01 -18.41 4.76
C TYR A 27 4.70 -17.63 4.96
N HIS A 28 4.76 -16.46 5.61
CA HIS A 28 3.66 -15.48 5.58
C HIS A 28 4.13 -14.29 4.76
N LEU A 29 3.23 -13.71 3.96
CA LEU A 29 3.48 -12.44 3.29
C LEU A 29 3.68 -11.34 4.35
N ALA A 30 4.80 -10.65 4.29
CA ALA A 30 5.16 -9.52 5.13
C ALA A 30 5.81 -8.44 4.26
N PRO A 31 5.80 -7.15 4.63
CA PRO A 31 6.47 -6.14 3.84
C PRO A 31 7.97 -6.39 3.81
N ARG A 32 8.66 -5.84 2.80
CA ARG A 32 10.14 -5.89 2.71
C ARG A 32 10.81 -5.38 4.00
N ALA A 33 10.27 -4.29 4.55
CA ALA A 33 10.57 -3.74 5.87
C ALA A 33 9.42 -2.82 6.31
N GLY A 34 9.43 -2.30 7.54
CA GLY A 34 8.42 -1.34 8.02
C GLY A 34 7.17 -1.99 8.62
N TRP A 35 6.12 -1.19 8.82
CA TRP A 35 4.86 -1.62 9.43
C TRP A 35 3.83 -2.03 8.38
N MET A 36 3.06 -3.07 8.68
CA MET A 36 1.94 -3.57 7.88
C MET A 36 0.73 -3.78 8.79
N ASN A 37 -0.47 -3.58 8.25
CA ASN A 37 -1.72 -4.01 8.89
C ASN A 37 -2.66 -4.65 7.87
N ASP A 38 -3.77 -4.00 7.54
CA ASP A 38 -4.90 -4.60 6.82
C ASP A 38 -4.48 -5.14 5.44
N PRO A 39 -4.94 -6.35 5.05
CA PRO A 39 -4.89 -6.76 3.66
C PRO A 39 -5.83 -5.89 2.82
N ASN A 40 -5.39 -5.48 1.63
CA ASN A 40 -6.15 -4.62 0.73
C ASN A 40 -6.12 -5.17 -0.70
N GLY A 41 -7.11 -4.77 -1.50
CA GLY A 41 -7.10 -5.00 -2.95
C GLY A 41 -6.88 -6.45 -3.41
N LEU A 42 -7.25 -7.46 -2.60
CA LEU A 42 -6.99 -8.86 -2.92
C LEU A 42 -7.76 -9.27 -4.18
N VAL A 43 -7.06 -9.70 -5.23
CA VAL A 43 -7.68 -9.92 -6.55
C VAL A 43 -6.86 -10.87 -7.41
N TRP A 44 -7.52 -11.62 -8.30
CA TRP A 44 -6.86 -12.32 -9.41
C TRP A 44 -6.99 -11.48 -10.67
N PHE A 45 -5.88 -11.11 -11.29
CA PHE A 45 -5.84 -10.27 -12.49
C PHE A 45 -4.60 -10.61 -13.33
N ASP A 46 -4.77 -10.64 -14.66
CA ASP A 46 -3.68 -10.88 -15.63
C ASP A 46 -2.79 -12.10 -15.34
N GLY A 47 -3.39 -13.20 -14.85
CA GLY A 47 -2.66 -14.43 -14.55
C GLY A 47 -1.92 -14.44 -13.20
N TRP A 48 -2.22 -13.49 -12.31
CA TRP A 48 -1.60 -13.37 -10.99
C TRP A 48 -2.62 -13.14 -9.88
N TYR A 49 -2.36 -13.69 -8.70
CA TYR A 49 -2.93 -13.23 -7.44
C TYR A 49 -2.18 -11.97 -7.00
N HIS A 50 -2.90 -10.88 -6.80
CA HIS A 50 -2.38 -9.64 -6.26
C HIS A 50 -2.82 -9.50 -4.80
N ALA A 51 -1.85 -9.19 -3.94
CA ALA A 51 -2.10 -8.82 -2.56
C ALA A 51 -1.51 -7.43 -2.30
N PHE A 52 -2.40 -6.48 -1.99
CA PHE A 52 -2.02 -5.18 -1.45
C PHE A 52 -2.20 -5.20 0.07
N TYR A 53 -1.62 -4.22 0.74
CA TYR A 53 -1.74 -4.12 2.20
C TYR A 53 -1.42 -2.70 2.67
N GLN A 54 -2.09 -2.26 3.74
CA GLN A 54 -1.71 -1.01 4.41
C GLN A 54 -0.27 -1.10 4.91
N HIS A 55 0.47 -0.04 4.66
CA HIS A 55 1.92 -0.05 4.82
C HIS A 55 2.46 1.31 5.27
N HIS A 56 3.35 1.31 6.26
CA HIS A 56 4.17 2.48 6.57
C HIS A 56 5.65 2.13 6.29
N PRO A 57 6.21 2.63 5.16
CA PRO A 57 7.57 2.25 4.74
C PRO A 57 8.67 2.88 5.60
N TYR A 58 8.37 3.96 6.32
CA TYR A 58 9.35 4.76 7.08
C TYR A 58 9.46 4.41 8.57
N SER A 59 8.68 3.46 9.07
CA SER A 59 8.73 3.08 10.49
C SER A 59 8.13 1.70 10.74
N THR A 60 8.44 1.11 11.90
CA THR A 60 7.79 -0.10 12.43
C THR A 60 6.59 0.23 13.33
N LYS A 61 6.04 1.44 13.20
CA LYS A 61 4.83 1.89 13.88
C LYS A 61 3.84 2.37 12.82
N TRP A 62 2.57 2.44 13.19
CA TRP A 62 1.55 3.09 12.36
C TRP A 62 1.93 4.55 12.05
N GLY A 63 1.49 5.07 10.91
CA GLY A 63 1.82 6.41 10.42
C GLY A 63 1.20 6.69 9.05
N PRO A 64 1.83 7.53 8.21
CA PRO A 64 1.33 7.84 6.87
C PRO A 64 1.17 6.61 5.99
N MET A 65 -0.08 6.20 5.76
CA MET A 65 -0.41 4.95 5.10
C MET A 65 -0.16 5.00 3.60
N HIS A 66 0.54 3.98 3.13
CA HIS A 66 0.78 3.62 1.74
C HIS A 66 0.12 2.26 1.49
N TRP A 67 0.01 1.84 0.22
CA TRP A 67 -0.29 0.44 -0.11
C TRP A 67 0.96 -0.25 -0.63
N GLY A 68 1.45 -1.24 0.12
CA GLY A 68 2.43 -2.17 -0.42
C GLY A 68 1.78 -3.15 -1.39
N HIS A 69 2.58 -3.82 -2.21
CA HIS A 69 2.10 -4.73 -3.26
C HIS A 69 3.01 -5.94 -3.41
N ALA A 70 2.40 -7.11 -3.44
CA ALA A 70 3.04 -8.35 -3.87
C ALA A 70 2.09 -9.13 -4.79
N ARG A 71 2.66 -9.98 -5.65
CA ARG A 71 1.88 -10.89 -6.48
C ARG A 71 2.43 -12.32 -6.45
N SER A 72 1.60 -13.28 -6.82
CA SER A 72 1.94 -14.70 -6.88
C SER A 72 1.12 -15.42 -7.95
N GLN A 73 1.68 -16.44 -8.60
CA GLN A 73 0.91 -17.32 -9.50
C GLN A 73 0.29 -18.51 -8.76
N ASP A 74 0.80 -18.86 -7.58
CA ASP A 74 0.49 -20.12 -6.88
C ASP A 74 0.14 -19.95 -5.39
N LEU A 75 0.08 -18.70 -4.90
CA LEU A 75 -0.13 -18.33 -3.49
C LEU A 75 0.98 -18.78 -2.53
N VAL A 76 2.06 -19.38 -3.05
CA VAL A 76 3.20 -19.90 -2.27
C VAL A 76 4.43 -19.02 -2.48
N HIS A 77 4.75 -18.72 -3.74
CA HIS A 77 5.90 -17.91 -4.11
C HIS A 77 5.45 -16.49 -4.45
N TRP A 78 5.94 -15.51 -3.67
CA TRP A 78 5.53 -14.12 -3.76
C TRP A 78 6.65 -13.24 -4.31
N GLU A 79 6.32 -12.42 -5.30
CA GLU A 79 7.16 -11.34 -5.83
C GLU A 79 6.68 -10.01 -5.25
N HIS A 80 7.58 -9.23 -4.64
CA HIS A 80 7.27 -7.86 -4.23
C HIS A 80 7.36 -6.92 -5.43
N LEU A 81 6.30 -6.14 -5.62
CA LEU A 81 6.26 -5.07 -6.60
C LEU A 81 6.49 -3.71 -5.91
N PRO A 82 6.70 -2.63 -6.68
CA PRO A 82 6.76 -1.29 -6.10
C PRO A 82 5.47 -0.99 -5.32
N VAL A 83 5.59 -0.15 -4.29
CA VAL A 83 4.45 0.46 -3.58
C VAL A 83 3.43 0.97 -4.60
N ALA A 84 2.16 0.62 -4.38
CA ALA A 84 1.08 0.86 -5.31
C ALA A 84 0.45 2.24 -5.11
N LEU A 85 0.26 2.66 -3.86
CA LEU A 85 -0.30 3.96 -3.50
C LEU A 85 0.57 4.66 -2.47
N ALA A 86 0.74 5.97 -2.63
CA ALA A 86 1.36 6.87 -1.67
C ALA A 86 0.47 8.12 -1.49
N PRO A 87 0.46 8.75 -0.30
CA PRO A 87 -0.27 10.00 -0.02
C PRO A 87 0.21 11.19 -0.87
N GLU A 88 -0.18 11.22 -2.13
CA GLU A 88 0.25 12.22 -3.12
C GLU A 88 -0.86 13.21 -3.50
N GLY A 89 -2.13 12.89 -3.21
CA GLY A 89 -3.29 13.69 -3.52
C GLY A 89 -3.80 14.57 -2.35
N PRO A 90 -4.71 15.51 -2.63
CA PRO A 90 -5.29 16.38 -1.60
C PRO A 90 -6.28 15.64 -0.68
N GLU A 91 -6.88 14.56 -1.16
CA GLU A 91 -7.90 13.79 -0.43
C GLU A 91 -7.30 12.71 0.49
N ASP A 92 -6.06 12.30 0.22
CA ASP A 92 -5.36 11.23 0.91
C ASP A 92 -4.01 11.69 1.49
N LYS A 93 -3.75 13.00 1.56
CA LYS A 93 -2.46 13.59 1.99
C LYS A 93 -1.92 13.07 3.33
N ASP A 94 -2.77 12.58 4.23
CA ASP A 94 -2.38 12.04 5.53
C ASP A 94 -2.44 10.50 5.56
N GLY A 95 -2.94 9.85 4.51
CA GLY A 95 -2.89 8.39 4.32
C GLY A 95 -3.80 7.85 3.20
N CYS A 96 -3.31 6.86 2.47
CA CYS A 96 -4.14 5.98 1.65
C CYS A 96 -4.63 4.82 2.53
N PHE A 97 -5.83 4.92 3.09
CA PHE A 97 -6.40 3.90 3.96
C PHE A 97 -6.91 2.69 3.17
N SER A 98 -7.48 1.73 3.89
CA SER A 98 -7.88 0.42 3.37
C SER A 98 -8.91 0.53 2.25
N GLY A 99 -9.00 -0.54 1.49
CA GLY A 99 -9.82 -0.59 0.30
C GLY A 99 -9.78 -1.94 -0.40
N SER A 100 -10.47 -1.99 -1.53
CA SER A 100 -10.64 -3.17 -2.37
C SER A 100 -10.11 -2.90 -3.78
N ALA A 101 -10.10 -3.95 -4.59
CA ALA A 101 -9.79 -3.86 -6.00
C ALA A 101 -10.92 -4.50 -6.79
N VAL A 102 -11.18 -3.98 -7.99
CA VAL A 102 -12.17 -4.52 -8.92
C VAL A 102 -11.55 -4.63 -10.30
N VAL A 103 -11.91 -5.70 -11.00
CA VAL A 103 -11.52 -5.91 -12.40
C VAL A 103 -12.72 -5.58 -13.27
N ASP A 104 -12.51 -4.69 -14.23
CA ASP A 104 -13.47 -4.36 -15.29
C ASP A 104 -12.78 -4.53 -16.65
N GLY A 105 -13.08 -5.65 -17.34
CA GLY A 105 -12.34 -6.07 -18.53
C GLY A 105 -10.84 -6.23 -18.24
N ASP A 106 -10.02 -5.54 -19.03
CA ASP A 106 -8.55 -5.54 -18.89
C ASP A 106 -8.05 -4.41 -17.97
N THR A 107 -8.93 -3.85 -17.13
CA THR A 107 -8.59 -2.78 -16.20
C THR A 107 -8.72 -3.26 -14.76
N LEU A 108 -7.62 -3.14 -14.01
CA LEU A 108 -7.61 -3.25 -12.56
C LEU A 108 -7.75 -1.87 -11.93
N ALA A 109 -8.82 -1.66 -11.16
CA ALA A 109 -9.06 -0.43 -10.42
C ALA A 109 -8.95 -0.66 -8.91
N LEU A 110 -8.27 0.26 -8.21
CA LEU A 110 -8.19 0.27 -6.75
C LEU A 110 -9.21 1.27 -6.19
N ILE A 111 -10.05 0.84 -5.27
CA ILE A 111 -11.00 1.70 -4.57
C ILE A 111 -10.57 1.74 -3.10
N TYR A 112 -10.22 2.92 -2.61
CA TYR A 112 -9.61 3.07 -1.28
C TYR A 112 -10.16 4.29 -0.55
N THR A 113 -9.96 4.34 0.77
CA THR A 113 -10.33 5.52 1.55
C THR A 113 -9.17 6.51 1.57
N GLY A 114 -9.35 7.71 1.03
CA GLY A 114 -8.44 8.84 1.26
C GLY A 114 -8.65 9.38 2.67
N HIS A 115 -7.55 9.53 3.41
CA HIS A 115 -7.56 10.05 4.77
C HIS A 115 -6.83 11.40 4.84
N LYS A 116 -7.52 12.38 5.44
CA LYS A 116 -6.91 13.66 5.82
C LYS A 116 -7.51 14.23 7.09
N PHE A 117 -6.78 15.16 7.70
CA PHE A 117 -7.29 16.04 8.73
C PHE A 117 -7.45 17.46 8.20
N HIS A 118 -8.59 18.10 8.54
CA HIS A 118 -8.86 19.52 8.28
C HIS A 118 -8.32 20.46 9.37
N GLY A 119 -7.65 19.92 10.40
CA GLY A 119 -7.16 20.63 11.56
C GLY A 119 -6.19 19.77 12.38
N ASP A 120 -6.26 19.88 13.71
CA ASP A 120 -5.46 19.08 14.63
C ASP A 120 -5.78 17.58 14.50
N PRO A 121 -4.79 16.71 14.19
CA PRO A 121 -4.99 15.27 14.12
C PRO A 121 -5.26 14.60 15.48
N GLY A 122 -5.14 15.34 16.59
CA GLY A 122 -5.53 14.86 17.93
C GLY A 122 -7.03 14.90 18.21
N SER A 123 -7.85 15.45 17.29
CA SER A 123 -9.30 15.50 17.41
C SER A 123 -9.98 14.84 16.22
N ASP A 124 -10.85 13.86 16.51
CA ASP A 124 -11.64 13.15 15.52
C ASP A 124 -12.65 14.06 14.81
N ASP A 125 -12.99 15.23 15.37
CA ASP A 125 -13.83 16.24 14.69
C ASP A 125 -13.18 16.77 13.41
N ASN A 126 -11.85 16.68 13.30
CA ASN A 126 -11.10 17.09 12.13
C ASN A 126 -10.89 15.95 11.13
N LEU A 127 -11.33 14.72 11.45
CA LEU A 127 -11.16 13.54 10.61
C LEU A 127 -12.03 13.68 9.35
N TYR A 128 -11.39 13.54 8.20
CA TYR A 128 -12.05 13.49 6.91
C TYR A 128 -11.64 12.22 6.15
N GLN A 129 -12.66 11.52 5.65
CA GLN A 129 -12.49 10.29 4.89
C GLN A 129 -13.42 10.29 3.69
N VAL A 130 -12.86 10.03 2.51
CA VAL A 130 -13.61 9.91 1.25
C VAL A 130 -13.17 8.69 0.46
N GLN A 131 -14.05 8.20 -0.40
CA GLN A 131 -13.70 7.13 -1.32
C GLN A 131 -12.96 7.71 -2.51
N CYS A 132 -11.79 7.15 -2.79
CA CYS A 132 -10.89 7.52 -3.87
C CYS A 132 -10.77 6.37 -4.86
N LEU A 133 -10.56 6.72 -6.12
CA LEU A 133 -10.23 5.78 -7.19
C LEU A 133 -8.74 5.91 -7.48
N GLY A 134 -7.99 4.83 -7.32
CA GLY A 134 -6.63 4.70 -7.79
C GLY A 134 -6.63 4.01 -9.14
N ASP A 135 -6.38 4.76 -10.20
CA ASP A 135 -5.92 4.20 -11.46
C ASP A 135 -4.40 4.43 -11.57
N GLN A 136 -3.69 3.46 -12.12
CA GLN A 136 -2.34 3.69 -12.65
C GLN A 136 -2.40 3.29 -14.12
N PRO A 137 -2.70 4.25 -15.02
CA PRO A 137 -2.75 3.98 -16.45
C PRO A 137 -1.41 3.39 -16.90
N GLY A 138 -1.44 2.20 -17.51
CA GLY A 138 -0.25 1.52 -18.05
C GLY A 138 0.61 0.73 -17.07
N ARG A 139 0.24 0.60 -15.78
CA ARG A 139 0.87 -0.39 -14.87
C ARG A 139 0.16 -1.74 -14.83
N TYR A 140 -1.12 -1.77 -15.23
CA TYR A 140 -2.00 -2.94 -15.15
C TYR A 140 -2.84 -3.11 -16.42
N SER A 141 -2.40 -2.54 -17.53
CA SER A 141 -3.04 -2.65 -18.84
C SER A 141 -2.05 -3.36 -19.78
N LEU A 142 -2.55 -4.26 -20.63
CA LEU A 142 -1.78 -5.01 -21.63
C LEU A 142 -0.90 -4.12 -22.50
#